data_AF-A0A9E3U1T9-F1
#
_entry.id   AF-A0A9E3U1T9-F1
#
_cell.length_a   1.000
_cell.length_b   1.000
_cell.length_c   1.000
_cell.angle_alpha   90.00
_cell.angle_beta   90.00
_cell.angle_gamma   90.00
#
_symmetry.space_group_name_H-M   'P 1'
#
loop_
_entity.id
_entity.type
_entity.pdbx_description
1 polymer ?
#
loop_
_entity_poly.entity_id
_entity_poly.type
_entity_poly.pdbx_seq_one_letter_code
_entity_poly.pdbx_strand_id
1 'polypeptide(L)'
;MGLYLVVGAYLIGATLLGGLSSAGNFAQMAIGLGVVIFVHELGHFLVAKACGVKCEKFYIGFDVPMPKIGPWQIPSSIFKFQYGETLYGLGIIPLGGYVKMLGQDDNPANAEKEAERTRVAKSDASDADDSGSHHQSVTDVNLEPAPLKENVDYDLDPRSYTAKSVPQRMAIISAGVVMNVIFAVVFATIAYRYGVPYTPAVIGGTVPGSPAWQANIQPGFQVLRV
;
A
#
# COMPACT_ATOMS: atom_id res chain seq x y z
N MET A 1 42.90 -2.63 34.66
CA MET A 1 42.37 -3.68 33.74
C MET A 1 40.85 -3.87 33.89
N GLY A 2 40.28 -3.92 35.10
CA GLY A 2 38.84 -4.10 35.32
C GLY A 2 37.92 -2.95 34.83
N LEU A 3 38.34 -1.69 34.94
CA LEU A 3 37.51 -0.54 34.54
C LEU A 3 37.22 -0.49 33.03
N TYR A 4 38.20 -0.84 32.19
CA TYR A 4 38.04 -0.88 30.73
C TYR A 4 37.10 -2.01 30.27
N LEU A 5 37.10 -3.15 30.98
CA LEU A 5 36.17 -4.25 30.69
C LEU A 5 34.72 -3.88 31.05
N VAL A 6 34.51 -3.17 32.16
CA VAL A 6 33.17 -2.72 32.58
C VAL A 6 32.63 -1.64 31.64
N VAL A 7 33.46 -0.65 31.28
CA VAL A 7 33.09 0.41 30.33
C VAL A 7 32.85 -0.16 28.93
N GLY A 8 33.68 -1.11 28.48
CA GLY A 8 33.51 -1.80 27.20
C GLY A 8 32.21 -2.62 27.14
N ALA A 9 31.91 -3.40 28.17
CA ALA A 9 30.65 -4.17 28.26
C ALA A 9 29.41 -3.26 28.31
N TYR A 10 29.49 -2.12 29.01
CA TYR A 10 28.41 -1.13 29.07
C TYR A 10 28.17 -0.44 27.72
N LEU A 11 29.23 -0.06 26.99
CA LEU A 11 29.12 0.53 25.65
C LEU A 11 28.54 -0.46 24.63
N ILE A 12 28.95 -1.73 24.69
CA ILE A 12 28.40 -2.80 23.84
C ILE A 12 26.92 -3.04 24.18
N GLY A 13 26.58 -3.10 25.47
CA GLY A 13 25.20 -3.22 25.95
C GLY A 13 24.30 -2.05 25.53
N ALA A 14 24.78 -0.81 25.66
CA ALA A 14 24.05 0.40 25.26
C ALA A 14 23.85 0.48 23.73
N THR A 15 24.83 0.03 22.95
CA THR A 15 24.71 -0.04 21.47
C THR A 15 23.75 -1.14 21.03
N LEU A 16 23.75 -2.30 21.70
CA LEU A 16 22.80 -3.39 21.45
C LEU A 16 21.36 -3.02 21.85
N LEU A 17 21.16 -2.38 23.00
CA LEU A 17 19.86 -1.86 23.45
C LEU A 17 19.36 -0.72 22.55
N GLY A 18 20.23 0.19 22.12
CA GLY A 18 19.91 1.23 21.13
C GLY A 18 19.56 0.65 19.76
N GLY A 19 20.24 -0.42 19.33
CA GLY A 19 19.95 -1.16 18.11
C GLY A 19 18.61 -1.88 18.15
N LEU A 20 18.24 -2.51 19.27
CA LEU A 20 16.94 -3.15 19.46
C LEU A 20 15.80 -2.11 19.47
N SER A 21 16.03 -0.95 20.07
CA SER A 21 15.12 0.20 20.05
C SER A 21 14.94 0.75 18.62
N SER A 22 16.02 0.77 17.84
CA SER A 22 16.01 1.18 16.44
C SER A 22 15.22 0.20 15.58
N ALA A 23 15.40 -1.13 15.78
CA ALA A 23 14.61 -2.15 15.09
C ALA A 23 13.10 -2.01 15.39
N GLY A 24 12.74 -1.68 16.64
CA GLY A 24 11.36 -1.36 17.01
C GLY A 24 10.81 -0.15 16.22
N ASN A 25 11.60 0.92 16.08
CA ASN A 25 11.21 2.10 15.30
C ASN A 25 11.02 1.78 13.81
N PHE A 26 11.90 0.96 13.22
CA PHE A 26 11.74 0.50 11.84
C PHE A 26 10.48 -0.35 11.65
N ALA A 27 10.19 -1.25 12.59
CA ALA A 27 8.96 -2.04 12.56
C ALA A 27 7.71 -1.13 12.66
N GLN A 28 7.72 -0.14 13.57
CA GLN A 28 6.64 0.83 13.69
C GLN A 28 6.45 1.65 12.41
N MET A 29 7.55 2.10 11.78
CA MET A 29 7.51 2.81 10.50
C MET A 29 6.94 1.92 9.38
N ALA A 30 7.37 0.66 9.29
CA ALA A 30 6.86 -0.30 8.31
C ALA A 30 5.36 -0.57 8.50
N ILE A 31 4.90 -0.71 9.75
CA ILE A 31 3.48 -0.87 10.08
C ILE A 31 2.70 0.38 9.68
N GLY A 32 3.16 1.57 10.08
CA GLY A 32 2.50 2.84 9.76
C GLY A 32 2.39 3.07 8.26
N LEU A 33 3.48 2.86 7.52
CA LEU A 33 3.50 2.93 6.06
C LEU A 33 2.58 1.88 5.43
N GLY A 34 2.61 0.64 5.94
CA GLY A 34 1.75 -0.45 5.48
C GLY A 34 0.26 -0.17 5.64
N VAL A 35 -0.16 0.48 6.74
CA VAL A 35 -1.56 0.88 6.93
C VAL A 35 -1.98 1.95 5.93
N VAL A 36 -1.13 2.97 5.69
CA VAL A 36 -1.44 4.03 4.72
C VAL A 36 -1.56 3.46 3.30
N ILE A 37 -0.65 2.57 2.91
CA ILE A 37 -0.70 1.88 1.62
C ILE A 37 -1.95 1.01 1.53
N PHE A 38 -2.27 0.24 2.57
CA PHE A 38 -3.47 -0.59 2.58
C PHE A 38 -4.74 0.23 2.33
N VAL A 39 -4.89 1.37 3.01
CA VAL A 39 -6.03 2.27 2.82
C VAL A 39 -6.06 2.85 1.40
N HIS A 40 -4.90 3.17 0.84
CA HIS A 40 -4.76 3.65 -0.54
C HIS A 40 -5.28 2.61 -1.55
N GLU A 41 -4.75 1.39 -1.49
CA GLU A 41 -5.13 0.30 -2.38
C GLU A 41 -6.61 -0.06 -2.20
N LEU A 42 -7.10 -0.04 -0.97
CA LEU A 42 -8.51 -0.27 -0.66
C LEU A 42 -9.40 0.75 -1.36
N GLY A 43 -8.98 2.01 -1.47
CA GLY A 43 -9.73 3.04 -2.19
C GLY A 43 -9.94 2.69 -3.67
N HIS A 44 -8.86 2.33 -4.37
CA HIS A 44 -8.94 1.87 -5.76
C HIS A 44 -9.85 0.66 -5.91
N PHE A 45 -9.68 -0.33 -5.04
CA PHE A 45 -10.44 -1.58 -5.06
C PHE A 45 -11.95 -1.36 -4.86
N LEU A 46 -12.33 -0.55 -3.86
CA LEU A 46 -13.73 -0.30 -3.54
C LEU A 46 -14.44 0.44 -4.69
N VAL A 47 -13.80 1.46 -5.26
CA VAL A 47 -14.40 2.22 -6.37
C VAL A 47 -14.44 1.38 -7.65
N ALA A 48 -13.40 0.58 -7.92
CA ALA A 48 -13.40 -0.34 -9.07
C ALA A 48 -14.55 -1.35 -9.00
N LYS A 49 -14.74 -2.00 -7.83
CA LYS A 49 -15.87 -2.91 -7.59
C LYS A 49 -17.22 -2.20 -7.71
N ALA A 50 -17.35 -0.98 -7.19
CA ALA A 50 -18.56 -0.17 -7.31
C ALA A 50 -18.88 0.22 -8.78
N CYS A 51 -17.85 0.43 -9.61
CA CYS A 51 -18.02 0.64 -11.05
C CYS A 51 -18.24 -0.65 -11.86
N GLY A 52 -18.30 -1.81 -11.19
CA GLY A 52 -18.47 -3.11 -11.83
C GLY A 52 -17.24 -3.55 -12.63
N VAL A 53 -16.05 -3.11 -12.25
CA VAL A 53 -14.76 -3.59 -12.79
C VAL A 53 -14.35 -4.84 -12.02
N LYS A 54 -13.88 -5.87 -12.74
CA LYS A 54 -13.36 -7.09 -12.11
C LYS A 54 -11.95 -6.84 -11.57
N CYS A 55 -11.76 -7.06 -10.27
CA CYS A 55 -10.44 -7.01 -9.63
C CYS A 55 -9.93 -8.42 -9.38
N GLU A 56 -8.81 -8.78 -10.01
CA GLU A 56 -8.24 -10.13 -9.96
C GLU A 56 -7.30 -10.32 -8.77
N LYS A 57 -6.54 -9.27 -8.40
CA LYS A 57 -5.57 -9.34 -7.31
C LYS A 57 -5.64 -8.07 -6.46
N PHE A 58 -5.56 -8.24 -5.14
CA PHE A 58 -5.41 -7.19 -4.16
C PHE A 58 -4.24 -7.55 -3.26
N TYR A 59 -3.11 -6.87 -3.42
CA TYR A 59 -1.89 -7.14 -2.68
C TYR A 59 -1.46 -5.95 -1.86
N ILE A 60 -1.21 -6.20 -0.58
CA ILE A 60 -0.59 -5.25 0.34
C ILE A 60 0.87 -5.66 0.44
N GLY A 61 1.80 -4.77 0.13
CA GLY A 61 3.22 -5.11 -0.01
C GLY A 61 3.56 -5.61 -1.41
N PHE A 62 4.78 -5.33 -1.86
CA PHE A 62 5.26 -5.87 -3.14
C PHE A 62 5.65 -7.36 -3.01
N ASP A 63 5.16 -8.17 -3.95
CA ASP A 63 5.52 -9.58 -4.17
C ASP A 63 6.81 -9.66 -5.03
N VAL A 64 7.89 -8.96 -4.63
CA VAL A 64 9.17 -9.03 -5.38
C VAL A 64 9.91 -10.31 -4.96
N PRO A 65 10.32 -11.17 -5.91
CA PRO A 65 11.18 -12.29 -5.62
C PRO A 65 12.53 -11.77 -5.13
N MET A 66 12.79 -11.90 -3.83
CA MET A 66 14.10 -11.58 -3.25
C MET A 66 15.18 -12.45 -3.90
N PRO A 67 16.36 -11.89 -4.21
CA PRO A 67 17.46 -12.64 -4.81
C PRO A 67 17.87 -13.80 -3.90
N LYS A 68 18.19 -14.95 -4.51
CA LYS A 68 18.64 -16.15 -3.79
C LYS A 68 19.92 -15.82 -3.01
N ILE A 69 19.84 -15.78 -1.68
CA ILE A 69 21.02 -15.73 -0.81
C ILE A 69 21.37 -17.19 -0.50
N GLY A 70 22.11 -17.84 -1.42
CA GLY A 70 22.50 -19.25 -1.30
C GLY A 70 21.33 -20.23 -1.51
N PRO A 71 21.21 -21.33 -0.74
CA PRO A 71 20.17 -22.35 -0.90
C PRO A 71 18.79 -21.93 -0.35
N TRP A 72 18.68 -20.73 0.23
CA TRP A 72 17.46 -20.27 0.88
C TRP A 72 16.63 -19.39 -0.07
N GLN A 73 15.46 -19.89 -0.48
CA GLN A 73 14.48 -19.13 -1.26
C GLN A 73 13.48 -18.49 -0.28
N ILE A 74 13.53 -17.16 -0.17
CA ILE A 74 12.56 -16.42 0.64
C ILE A 74 11.24 -16.40 -0.14
N PRO A 75 10.11 -16.89 0.45
CA PRO A 75 8.82 -16.87 -0.23
C PRO A 75 8.41 -15.41 -0.47
N SER A 76 8.04 -15.05 -1.69
CA SER A 76 7.82 -13.64 -2.07
C SER A 76 6.54 -13.02 -1.46
N SER A 77 5.67 -13.84 -0.87
CA SER A 77 4.49 -13.41 -0.09
C SER A 77 4.35 -14.23 1.18
N ILE A 78 3.86 -13.57 2.24
CA ILE A 78 3.65 -14.16 3.57
C ILE A 78 2.35 -14.98 3.60
N PHE A 79 1.30 -14.50 2.93
CA PHE A 79 -0.01 -15.15 2.90
C PHE A 79 -0.74 -14.83 1.59
N LYS A 80 -1.47 -15.81 1.04
CA LYS A 80 -2.32 -15.67 -0.15
C LYS A 80 -3.62 -16.44 0.08
N PHE A 81 -4.76 -15.80 -0.15
CA PHE A 81 -6.06 -16.46 -0.11
C PHE A 81 -6.96 -15.90 -1.21
N GLN A 82 -7.77 -16.76 -1.81
CA GLN A 82 -8.74 -16.35 -2.81
C GLN A 82 -10.11 -16.24 -2.14
N TYR A 83 -10.78 -15.10 -2.33
CA TYR A 83 -12.15 -14.91 -1.87
C TYR A 83 -12.99 -14.36 -3.01
N GLY A 84 -13.94 -15.18 -3.47
CA GLY A 84 -14.70 -14.92 -4.70
C GLY A 84 -13.78 -14.92 -5.93
N GLU A 85 -13.77 -13.82 -6.67
CA GLU A 85 -12.97 -13.63 -7.89
C GLU A 85 -11.64 -12.88 -7.66
N THR A 86 -11.39 -12.42 -6.44
CA THR A 86 -10.22 -11.60 -6.09
C THR A 86 -9.24 -12.42 -5.23
N LEU A 87 -7.97 -12.41 -5.63
CA LEU A 87 -6.87 -12.99 -4.88
C LEU A 87 -6.28 -11.93 -3.94
N TYR A 88 -6.40 -12.16 -2.64
CA TYR A 88 -5.84 -11.30 -1.60
C TYR A 88 -4.48 -11.83 -1.17
N GLY A 89 -3.49 -10.96 -1.06
CA GLY A 89 -2.13 -11.34 -0.67
C GLY A 89 -1.41 -10.30 0.17
N LEU A 90 -0.46 -10.77 0.97
CA LEU A 90 0.46 -9.94 1.72
C LEU A 90 1.90 -10.20 1.25
N GLY A 91 2.50 -9.22 0.58
CA GLY A 91 3.89 -9.23 0.16
C GLY A 91 4.86 -8.98 1.31
N ILE A 92 6.13 -9.34 1.12
CA ILE A 92 7.17 -9.15 2.16
C ILE A 92 7.60 -7.68 2.28
N ILE A 93 7.57 -6.92 1.18
CA ILE A 93 8.12 -5.57 1.15
C ILE A 93 6.99 -4.56 1.43
N PRO A 94 7.02 -3.80 2.55
CA PRO A 94 5.96 -2.88 2.94
C PRO A 94 5.97 -1.55 2.15
N LEU A 95 6.75 -1.44 1.07
CA LEU A 95 6.97 -0.20 0.32
C LEU A 95 5.95 0.06 -0.81
N GLY A 96 4.88 -0.74 -0.90
CA GLY A 96 3.80 -0.50 -1.86
C GLY A 96 2.74 -1.58 -1.79
N GLY A 97 1.85 -1.59 -2.76
CA GLY A 97 0.78 -2.56 -2.95
C GLY A 97 0.31 -2.45 -4.39
N TYR A 98 -0.62 -3.31 -4.81
CA TYR A 98 -1.26 -3.16 -6.11
C TYR A 98 -2.62 -3.82 -6.17
N VAL A 99 -3.51 -3.21 -6.95
CA VAL A 99 -4.81 -3.77 -7.33
C VAL A 99 -4.80 -4.08 -8.82
N LYS A 100 -4.73 -5.37 -9.18
CA LYS A 100 -4.80 -5.80 -10.58
C LYS A 100 -6.26 -5.84 -11.02
N MET A 101 -6.61 -5.00 -12.00
CA MET A 101 -7.94 -4.91 -12.59
C MET A 101 -7.93 -5.54 -13.98
N LEU A 102 -9.04 -6.17 -14.36
CA LEU A 102 -9.19 -6.76 -15.68
C LEU A 102 -9.00 -5.69 -16.76
N GLY A 103 -8.05 -5.89 -17.67
CA GLY A 103 -7.75 -4.96 -18.75
C GLY A 103 -6.80 -3.80 -18.41
N GLN A 104 -6.26 -3.76 -17.18
CA GLN A 104 -5.22 -2.81 -16.79
C GLN A 104 -4.01 -3.58 -16.24
N ASP A 105 -2.90 -3.58 -16.99
CA ASP A 105 -1.61 -4.09 -16.54
C ASP A 105 -0.57 -2.97 -16.61
N ASP A 106 0.17 -2.76 -15.52
CA ASP A 106 1.18 -1.70 -15.41
C ASP A 106 2.49 -2.06 -16.14
N ASN A 107 2.66 -3.31 -16.58
CA ASN A 107 3.80 -3.75 -17.38
C ASN A 107 3.47 -3.64 -18.89
N PRO A 108 4.19 -2.82 -19.66
CA PRO A 108 3.92 -2.65 -21.10
C PRO A 108 4.01 -3.95 -21.89
N ALA A 109 4.85 -4.91 -21.47
CA ALA A 109 4.96 -6.21 -22.12
C ALA A 109 3.74 -7.12 -21.92
N ASN A 110 2.95 -6.88 -20.86
CA ASN A 110 1.76 -7.66 -20.54
C ASN A 110 0.47 -6.94 -20.93
N ALA A 111 0.51 -5.61 -21.08
CA ALA A 111 -0.66 -4.80 -21.43
C ALA A 111 -1.33 -5.25 -22.73
N GLU A 112 -0.56 -5.65 -23.74
CA GLU A 112 -1.11 -6.19 -25.00
C GLU A 112 -1.86 -7.51 -24.78
N LYS A 113 -1.26 -8.47 -24.06
CA LYS A 113 -1.89 -9.75 -23.72
C LYS A 113 -3.15 -9.56 -22.86
N GLU A 114 -3.13 -8.59 -21.95
CA GLU A 114 -4.27 -8.26 -21.10
C GLU A 114 -5.40 -7.62 -21.94
N ALA A 115 -5.06 -6.74 -22.88
CA ALA A 115 -6.00 -6.15 -23.83
C ALA A 115 -6.64 -7.22 -24.73
N GLU A 116 -5.87 -8.22 -25.16
CA GLU A 116 -6.39 -9.37 -25.91
C GLU A 116 -7.39 -10.19 -25.07
N ARG A 117 -7.14 -10.41 -23.77
CA ARG A 117 -8.10 -11.10 -22.89
C ARG A 117 -9.42 -10.37 -22.72
N THR A 118 -9.41 -9.04 -22.86
CA THR A 118 -10.64 -8.23 -22.77
C THR A 118 -11.46 -8.22 -24.06
N ARG A 119 -10.94 -8.74 -25.18
CA ARG A 119 -11.64 -8.79 -26.45
C ARG A 119 -12.52 -10.04 -26.52
N VAL A 120 -13.83 -9.83 -26.52
CA VAL A 120 -14.85 -10.86 -26.76
C VAL A 120 -15.20 -10.84 -28.25
N ALA A 121 -15.12 -11.98 -28.92
CA ALA A 121 -15.50 -12.08 -30.32
C ALA A 121 -17.00 -11.76 -30.46
N LYS A 122 -17.35 -10.86 -31.38
CA LYS A 122 -18.75 -10.58 -31.72
C LYS A 122 -19.37 -11.82 -32.33
N SER A 123 -20.27 -12.49 -31.61
CA SER A 123 -21.15 -13.48 -32.23
C SER A 123 -22.16 -12.72 -33.07
N ASP A 124 -22.17 -12.94 -34.38
CA ASP A 124 -23.18 -12.39 -35.28
C ASP A 124 -24.57 -12.78 -34.75
N ALA A 125 -25.31 -11.80 -34.24
CA ALA A 125 -26.65 -11.98 -33.74
C ALA A 125 -27.61 -12.12 -34.93
N SER A 126 -27.75 -13.35 -35.41
CA SER A 126 -28.98 -13.82 -36.07
C SER A 126 -29.26 -15.24 -35.59
N ASP A 127 -29.88 -15.34 -34.43
CA ASP A 127 -31.11 -16.11 -34.20
C ASP A 127 -31.32 -16.33 -32.69
N ALA A 128 -32.59 -16.36 -32.31
CA ALA A 128 -33.11 -16.43 -30.94
C ALA A 128 -32.52 -17.57 -30.10
N ASP A 129 -32.41 -17.40 -28.78
CA ASP A 129 -33.41 -17.90 -27.82
C ASP A 129 -32.95 -17.69 -26.37
N ASP A 130 -33.93 -17.78 -25.49
CA ASP A 130 -33.93 -17.90 -24.04
C ASP A 130 -32.81 -18.73 -23.39
N SER A 131 -32.60 -18.44 -22.10
CA SER A 131 -31.98 -19.25 -21.05
C SER A 131 -30.46 -19.12 -20.77
N GLY A 132 -30.16 -18.92 -19.47
CA GLY A 132 -28.98 -19.51 -18.85
C GLY A 132 -27.86 -18.55 -18.48
N SER A 133 -27.82 -18.16 -17.20
CA SER A 133 -26.63 -17.65 -16.52
C SER A 133 -25.50 -18.68 -16.57
N HIS A 134 -24.64 -18.64 -17.59
CA HIS A 134 -23.42 -19.44 -17.61
C HIS A 134 -22.26 -18.68 -16.99
N HIS A 135 -22.15 -18.88 -15.67
CA HIS A 135 -20.94 -18.67 -14.90
C HIS A 135 -19.89 -19.69 -15.37
N GLN A 136 -19.10 -19.37 -16.40
CA GLN A 136 -17.90 -20.14 -16.69
C GLN A 136 -16.78 -19.61 -15.79
N SER A 137 -16.61 -20.28 -14.64
CA SER A 137 -15.44 -20.17 -13.79
C SER A 137 -14.21 -20.63 -14.56
N VAL A 138 -13.46 -19.70 -15.13
CA VAL A 138 -12.11 -20.00 -15.63
C VAL A 138 -11.11 -19.60 -14.55
N THR A 139 -10.92 -20.54 -13.63
CA THR A 139 -9.68 -20.69 -12.88
C THR A 139 -8.62 -21.14 -13.88
N ASP A 140 -7.80 -20.23 -14.38
CA ASP A 140 -6.43 -20.55 -14.85
C ASP A 140 -5.70 -19.24 -15.21
N VAL A 141 -4.76 -18.86 -14.33
CA VAL A 141 -3.95 -17.65 -14.45
C VAL A 141 -2.86 -17.74 -15.54
N ASN A 142 -2.81 -18.82 -16.33
CA ASN A 142 -1.69 -19.13 -17.21
C ASN A 142 -2.05 -19.56 -18.65
N LEU A 143 -3.27 -19.34 -19.14
CA LEU A 143 -3.52 -19.52 -20.58
C LEU A 143 -2.95 -18.32 -21.37
N GLU A 144 -2.00 -18.61 -22.26
CA GLU A 144 -1.66 -17.74 -23.39
C GLU A 144 -2.95 -17.51 -24.21
N PRO A 145 -3.30 -16.25 -24.53
CA PRO A 145 -4.50 -15.97 -25.32
C PRO A 145 -4.40 -16.63 -26.69
N ALA A 146 -5.51 -17.18 -27.17
CA ALA A 146 -5.60 -17.73 -28.52
C ALA A 146 -5.28 -16.61 -29.54
N PRO A 147 -4.53 -16.91 -30.62
CA PRO A 147 -4.10 -15.88 -31.56
C PRO A 147 -5.29 -15.13 -32.16
N LEU A 148 -5.19 -13.81 -32.19
CA LEU A 148 -6.18 -12.93 -32.78
C LEU A 148 -6.45 -13.36 -34.23
N LYS A 149 -7.69 -13.74 -34.51
CA LYS A 149 -8.12 -13.95 -35.90
C LYS A 149 -8.22 -12.58 -36.58
N GLU A 150 -7.39 -12.40 -37.59
CA GLU A 150 -7.47 -11.30 -38.55
C GLU A 150 -8.84 -11.39 -39.23
N ASN A 151 -9.68 -10.35 -39.13
CA ASN A 151 -11.07 -10.26 -39.62
C ASN A 151 -12.21 -10.71 -38.67
N VAL A 152 -12.12 -10.45 -37.37
CA VAL A 152 -13.26 -10.56 -36.45
C VAL A 152 -13.44 -9.23 -35.70
N ASP A 153 -14.67 -8.71 -35.63
CA ASP A 153 -15.00 -7.56 -34.79
C ASP A 153 -15.02 -8.02 -33.32
N TYR A 154 -14.29 -7.34 -32.45
CA TYR A 154 -14.16 -7.72 -31.04
C TYR A 154 -14.79 -6.64 -30.16
N ASP A 155 -15.74 -7.03 -29.31
CA ASP A 155 -16.28 -6.17 -28.27
C ASP A 155 -15.42 -6.25 -27.01
N LEU A 156 -15.31 -5.14 -26.27
CA LEU A 156 -14.60 -5.14 -24.99
C LEU A 156 -15.49 -5.73 -23.89
N ASP A 157 -14.92 -6.58 -23.04
CA ASP A 157 -15.61 -7.13 -21.86
C ASP A 157 -16.17 -5.97 -21.01
N PRO A 158 -17.49 -5.90 -20.77
CA PRO A 158 -18.10 -4.83 -19.97
C PRO A 158 -17.55 -4.68 -18.55
N ARG A 159 -16.92 -5.73 -18.01
CA ARG A 159 -16.28 -5.76 -16.68
C ARG A 159 -14.79 -5.38 -16.72
N SER A 160 -14.25 -5.10 -17.90
CA SER A 160 -12.91 -4.54 -18.08
C SER A 160 -12.85 -3.08 -17.64
N TYR A 161 -11.71 -2.67 -17.07
CA TYR A 161 -11.40 -1.28 -16.78
C TYR A 161 -11.42 -0.41 -18.05
N THR A 162 -10.92 -0.93 -19.18
CA THR A 162 -10.86 -0.19 -20.46
C THR A 162 -12.23 0.02 -21.09
N ALA A 163 -13.21 -0.83 -20.79
CA ALA A 163 -14.59 -0.69 -21.27
C ALA A 163 -15.37 0.40 -20.51
N LYS A 164 -14.90 0.84 -19.33
CA LYS A 164 -15.57 1.88 -18.53
C LYS A 164 -15.35 3.27 -19.12
N SER A 165 -16.31 4.15 -18.84
CA SER A 165 -16.24 5.55 -19.23
C SER A 165 -15.04 6.26 -18.60
N VAL A 166 -14.51 7.29 -19.27
CA VAL A 166 -13.37 8.07 -18.77
C VAL A 166 -13.58 8.62 -17.36
N PRO A 167 -14.76 9.18 -16.99
CA PRO A 167 -14.99 9.64 -15.62
C PRO A 167 -14.90 8.53 -14.58
N GLN A 168 -15.39 7.32 -14.89
CA GLN A 168 -15.27 6.17 -13.98
C GLN A 168 -13.83 5.74 -13.80
N ARG A 169 -13.05 5.71 -14.88
CA ARG A 169 -11.61 5.42 -14.82
C ARG A 169 -10.86 6.45 -13.97
N MET A 170 -11.15 7.74 -14.17
CA MET A 170 -10.56 8.82 -13.38
C MET A 170 -10.99 8.74 -11.90
N ALA A 171 -12.23 8.36 -11.61
CA ALA A 171 -12.70 8.14 -10.25
C ALA A 171 -11.94 6.98 -9.57
N ILE A 172 -11.72 5.88 -10.29
CA ILE A 172 -10.93 4.74 -9.79
C ILE A 172 -9.49 5.15 -9.48
N ILE A 173 -8.81 5.86 -10.40
CA ILE A 173 -7.41 6.31 -10.19
C ILE A 173 -7.31 7.33 -9.05
N SER A 174 -8.28 8.23 -8.90
CA SER A 174 -8.23 9.24 -7.83
C SER A 174 -8.66 8.70 -6.46
N ALA A 175 -9.37 7.58 -6.42
CA ALA A 175 -9.93 6.99 -5.20
C ALA A 175 -8.88 6.72 -4.12
N GLY A 176 -7.69 6.22 -4.49
CA GLY A 176 -6.62 5.94 -3.52
C GLY A 176 -6.14 7.21 -2.80
N VAL A 177 -5.96 8.30 -3.54
CA VAL A 177 -5.55 9.60 -2.96
C VAL A 177 -6.65 10.17 -2.07
N VAL A 178 -7.89 10.16 -2.56
CA VAL A 178 -9.05 10.67 -1.80
C VAL A 178 -9.22 9.91 -0.48
N MET A 179 -9.12 8.58 -0.51
CA MET A 179 -9.20 7.76 0.70
C MET A 179 -8.08 8.05 1.70
N ASN A 180 -6.85 8.29 1.23
CA ASN A 180 -5.75 8.68 2.10
C ASN A 180 -5.98 10.05 2.76
N VAL A 181 -6.55 11.02 2.04
CA VAL A 181 -6.90 12.33 2.61
C VAL A 181 -7.97 12.16 3.70
N ILE A 182 -9.01 11.38 3.43
CA ILE A 182 -10.06 11.08 4.41
C ILE A 182 -9.46 10.39 5.64
N PHE A 183 -8.63 9.38 5.42
CA PHE A 183 -7.96 8.66 6.49
C PHE A 183 -7.06 9.57 7.33
N ALA A 184 -6.31 10.49 6.71
CA ALA A 184 -5.48 11.45 7.42
C ALA A 184 -6.31 12.37 8.33
N VAL A 185 -7.46 12.86 7.86
CA VAL A 185 -8.35 13.70 8.67
C VAL A 185 -8.93 12.94 9.85
N VAL A 186 -9.40 11.70 9.63
CA VAL A 186 -9.93 10.83 10.68
C VAL A 186 -8.85 10.49 11.69
N PHE A 187 -7.67 10.07 11.22
CA PHE A 187 -6.53 9.72 12.05
C PHE A 187 -6.06 10.92 12.89
N ALA A 188 -5.92 12.10 12.28
CA ALA A 188 -5.55 13.32 12.99
C ALA A 188 -6.57 13.66 14.08
N THR A 189 -7.87 13.59 13.77
CA THR A 189 -8.94 13.84 14.74
C THR A 189 -8.85 12.91 15.95
N ILE A 190 -8.60 11.62 15.69
CA ILE A 190 -8.42 10.60 16.74
C ILE A 190 -7.14 10.87 17.54
N ALA A 191 -6.02 11.18 16.88
CA ALA A 191 -4.75 11.46 17.53
C ALA A 191 -4.83 12.69 18.45
N TYR A 192 -5.47 13.78 18.00
CA TYR A 192 -5.68 14.96 18.83
C TYR A 192 -6.64 14.71 20.00
N ARG A 193 -7.61 13.78 19.86
CA ARG A 193 -8.49 13.36 20.96
C ARG A 193 -7.73 12.60 22.05
N TYR A 194 -6.73 11.79 21.68
CA TYR A 194 -5.89 11.07 22.64
C TYR A 194 -4.85 11.96 23.33
N GLY A 195 -4.61 13.17 22.80
CA GLY A 195 -3.63 14.10 23.34
C GLY A 195 -2.22 13.77 22.86
N VAL A 196 -1.45 14.81 22.55
CA VAL A 196 -0.04 14.67 22.14
C VAL A 196 0.82 15.10 23.32
N PRO A 197 1.81 14.30 23.74
CA PRO A 197 2.76 14.72 24.77
C PRO A 197 3.46 16.00 24.30
N TYR A 198 3.24 17.08 25.05
CA TYR A 198 3.85 18.37 24.79
C TYR A 198 5.18 18.46 25.55
N THR A 199 6.28 18.64 24.83
CA THR A 199 7.57 18.99 25.42
C THR A 199 7.59 20.50 25.69
N PRO A 200 7.55 20.96 26.96
CA PRO A 200 7.51 22.38 27.26
C PRO A 200 8.79 23.09 26.84
N ALA A 201 8.65 24.32 26.35
CA ALA A 201 9.78 25.19 26.10
C ALA A 201 10.40 25.61 27.44
N VAL A 202 11.48 24.94 27.83
CA VAL A 202 12.20 25.18 29.08
C VAL A 202 13.50 25.94 28.84
N ILE A 203 13.81 26.91 29.70
CA ILE A 203 15.09 27.61 29.70
C ILE A 203 16.19 26.62 30.10
N GLY A 204 17.11 26.33 29.17
CA GLY A 204 18.27 25.46 29.45
C GLY A 204 19.36 26.14 30.29
N GLY A 205 19.45 27.47 30.22
CA GLY A 205 20.44 28.27 30.94
C GLY A 205 20.34 29.77 30.60
N THR A 206 20.94 30.61 31.43
CA THR A 206 21.10 32.05 31.16
C THR A 206 22.58 32.44 31.24
N VAL A 207 22.98 33.44 30.44
CA VAL A 207 24.36 33.94 30.43
C VAL A 207 24.48 35.06 31.46
N PRO A 208 25.51 35.05 32.33
CA PRO A 208 25.74 36.13 33.29
C PRO A 208 25.74 37.52 32.62
N GLY A 209 24.97 38.45 33.17
CA GLY A 209 24.84 39.82 32.65
C GLY A 209 23.86 40.00 31.48
N SER A 210 23.33 38.93 30.90
CA SER A 210 22.28 39.02 29.86
C SER A 210 20.97 39.59 30.42
N PRO A 211 20.07 40.14 29.57
CA PRO A 211 18.74 40.60 30.01
C PRO A 211 17.94 39.53 30.76
N ALA A 212 18.07 38.25 30.35
CA ALA A 212 17.41 37.14 31.03
C ALA A 212 17.99 36.88 32.43
N TRP A 213 19.31 37.02 32.61
CA TRP A 213 19.97 36.95 33.91
C TRP A 213 19.57 38.12 34.82
N GLN A 214 19.54 39.34 34.27
CA GLN A 214 19.10 40.53 35.02
C GLN A 214 17.62 40.44 35.44
N ALA A 215 16.79 39.80 34.62
CA ALA A 215 15.39 39.49 34.93
C ALA A 215 15.22 38.29 35.89
N ASN A 216 16.31 37.73 36.42
CA ASN A 216 16.30 36.59 37.34
C ASN A 216 15.61 35.32 36.76
N ILE A 217 15.70 35.13 35.45
CA ILE A 217 15.20 33.93 34.77
C ILE A 217 16.18 32.77 35.00
N GLN A 218 15.68 31.69 35.59
CA GLN A 218 16.49 30.54 35.99
C GLN A 218 16.34 29.36 35.04
N PRO A 219 17.35 28.47 34.95
CA PRO A 219 17.21 27.19 34.26
C PRO A 219 16.00 26.40 34.79
N GLY A 220 15.23 25.80 33.89
CA GLY A 220 14.00 25.08 34.21
C GLY A 220 12.72 25.93 34.20
N PHE A 221 12.81 27.25 34.04
CA PHE A 221 11.62 28.09 33.80
C PHE A 221 10.95 27.71 32.48
N GLN A 222 9.62 27.63 32.48
CA GLN A 222 8.82 27.34 31.29
C GLN A 222 8.38 28.64 30.62
N VAL A 223 8.59 28.72 29.30
CA VAL A 223 8.10 29.81 28.47
C VAL A 223 6.66 29.50 28.07
N LEU A 224 5.70 30.21 28.68
CA LEU A 224 4.28 30.03 28.38
C LEU A 224 3.80 30.83 27.16
N ARG A 225 4.45 31.97 26.89
CA ARG A 225 4.16 32.86 25.76
C ARG A 225 5.38 33.73 25.45
N VAL A 226 5.51 34.17 24.20
CA VAL A 226 6.54 35.10 23.71
C VAL A 226 5.86 36.36 23.18
#